data_AF-A0ABD1VHM5-F1
#
_entry.id   AF-A0ABD1VHM5-F1
#
_cell.length_a   1.000
_cell.length_b   1.000
_cell.length_c   1.000
_cell.angle_alpha   90.00
_cell.angle_beta   90.00
_cell.angle_gamma   90.00
#
_symmetry.space_group_name_H-M   'P 1'
#
loop_
_entity.id
_entity.type
_entity.pdbx_description
1 polymer ?
#
loop_
_entity_poly.entity_id
_entity_poly.type
_entity_poly.pdbx_seq_one_letter_code
_entity_poly.pdbx_strand_id
1 'polypeptide(L)'
;MATLFRVLLILILSDSLVSTRGLGVGINYGQIANNLPSPSRVAYLLQSLNISKVKLYDADPNVLTAFGNSNVEFVVGLGNEYLQKMTDPNQAQTWIQQHVLPYIFQTKITCITVGNEVLTGNDTQLMSYLLPAMQTVYGALGDLGLRKDVYVTTAHSTGILGNSFPPSAGVFRQDLAEYIQSILNFHSQTDSPFLINAYPFFAYKDNPGQVSLDYVLFQPNPGTTDPITNLKYDNMLYAQIDAVYSAIKAMGHTNIQVTVSETGWPSKGDPSEVGATLENARLYNSNLLSRVQQNQGTPAKLSVPIEVYVFALFNEDLKPGPSSERNYGLYYPDGTPVYDIGLQGFLPRMDYAASNRNALSFFHLLLFPVAFLTCAL
;
A
#
# COMPACT_ATOMS: atom_id res chain seq x y z
N MET A 1 -36.80 44.21 -0.05
CA MET A 1 -37.18 42.78 0.04
C MET A 1 -36.37 41.89 -0.91
N ALA A 2 -36.16 42.27 -2.18
CA ALA A 2 -35.38 41.46 -3.14
C ALA A 2 -33.86 41.40 -2.88
N THR A 3 -33.29 42.40 -2.18
CA THR A 3 -31.85 42.45 -1.89
C THR A 3 -31.44 41.60 -0.68
N LEU A 4 -32.32 41.43 0.31
CA LEU A 4 -32.05 40.54 1.46
C LEU A 4 -32.07 39.06 1.05
N PHE A 5 -32.88 38.69 0.05
CA PHE A 5 -32.98 37.32 -0.45
C PHE A 5 -31.74 36.87 -1.23
N ARG A 6 -31.04 37.79 -1.90
CA ARG A 6 -29.78 37.50 -2.60
C ARG A 6 -28.59 37.31 -1.65
N VAL A 7 -28.59 37.99 -0.49
CA VAL A 7 -27.55 37.81 0.53
C VAL A 7 -27.76 36.49 1.28
N LEU A 8 -29.01 36.09 1.50
CA LEU A 8 -29.31 34.79 2.12
C LEU A 8 -28.96 33.61 1.20
N LEU A 9 -29.10 33.75 -0.13
CA LEU A 9 -28.76 32.69 -1.09
C LEU A 9 -27.23 32.48 -1.25
N ILE A 10 -26.42 33.50 -0.96
CA ILE A 10 -24.94 33.41 -1.00
C ILE A 10 -24.39 32.84 0.31
N LEU A 11 -25.09 32.99 1.44
CA LEU A 11 -24.71 32.39 2.73
C LEU A 11 -25.01 30.89 2.83
N ILE A 12 -25.92 30.36 2.00
CA ILE A 12 -26.27 28.92 1.97
C ILE A 12 -25.37 28.13 0.99
N LEU A 13 -24.56 28.81 0.17
CA LEU A 13 -23.46 28.20 -0.60
C LEU A 13 -22.15 28.16 0.19
N SER A 14 -22.23 28.31 1.51
CA SER A 14 -21.23 27.79 2.44
C SER A 14 -21.46 26.29 2.63
N ASP A 15 -21.68 25.56 1.54
CA ASP A 15 -21.35 24.14 1.56
C ASP A 15 -19.86 24.13 1.85
N SER A 16 -19.54 23.78 3.09
CA SER A 16 -18.28 23.19 3.42
C SER A 16 -17.98 22.18 2.33
N LEU A 17 -17.16 22.59 1.36
CA LEU A 17 -16.33 21.68 0.61
C LEU A 17 -15.48 21.01 1.67
N VAL A 18 -16.05 19.99 2.31
CA VAL A 18 -15.28 18.93 2.93
C VAL A 18 -14.50 18.39 1.75
N SER A 19 -13.32 18.96 1.53
CA SER A 19 -12.31 18.32 0.73
C SER A 19 -12.20 16.95 1.35
N THR A 20 -12.73 15.95 0.66
CA THR A 20 -12.52 14.55 1.01
C THR A 20 -11.01 14.39 0.90
N ARG A 21 -10.33 14.51 2.05
CA ARG A 21 -8.87 14.50 2.09
C ARG A 21 -8.45 13.10 1.72
N GLY A 22 -7.87 12.95 0.53
CA GLY A 22 -7.18 11.72 0.18
C GLY A 22 -6.10 11.41 1.18
N LEU A 23 -5.86 10.11 1.36
CA LEU A 23 -4.80 9.61 2.21
C LEU A 23 -3.42 10.14 1.75
N GLY A 24 -3.24 10.54 0.49
CA GLY A 24 -1.96 11.01 -0.05
C GLY A 24 -0.85 9.95 -0.02
N VAL A 25 -1.15 8.77 0.52
CA VAL A 25 -0.31 7.57 0.62
C VAL A 25 -0.92 6.46 -0.23
N GLY A 26 -0.09 5.48 -0.57
CA GLY A 26 -0.57 4.17 -0.98
C GLY A 26 -1.01 3.33 0.22
N ILE A 27 -1.74 2.25 -0.04
CA ILE A 27 -2.14 1.28 0.98
C ILE A 27 -1.75 -0.14 0.53
N ASN A 28 -1.19 -0.92 1.46
CA ASN A 28 -1.03 -2.35 1.25
C ASN A 28 -2.36 -3.06 1.48
N TYR A 29 -2.87 -3.74 0.46
CA TYR A 29 -4.06 -4.57 0.56
C TYR A 29 -3.64 -6.04 0.71
N GLY A 30 -3.37 -6.42 1.97
CA GLY A 30 -3.10 -7.79 2.37
C GLY A 30 -4.37 -8.65 2.35
N GLN A 31 -4.20 -9.93 2.02
CA GLN A 31 -5.29 -10.90 1.81
C GLN A 31 -5.10 -12.19 2.63
N ILE A 32 -4.20 -12.21 3.62
CA ILE A 32 -3.95 -13.39 4.47
C ILE A 32 -5.00 -13.46 5.59
N ALA A 33 -6.26 -13.63 5.19
CA ALA A 33 -7.42 -13.68 6.06
C ALA A 33 -8.60 -14.41 5.40
N ASN A 34 -9.55 -14.89 6.20
CA ASN A 34 -10.75 -15.59 5.69
C ASN A 34 -12.06 -14.82 5.88
N ASN A 35 -11.99 -13.58 6.39
CA ASN A 35 -13.15 -12.78 6.79
C ASN A 35 -13.23 -11.40 6.11
N LEU A 36 -12.36 -11.14 5.11
CA LEU A 36 -12.30 -9.86 4.41
C LEU A 36 -13.55 -9.60 3.54
N PRO A 37 -13.90 -8.31 3.27
CA PRO A 37 -14.90 -7.99 2.27
C PRO A 37 -14.51 -8.50 0.89
N SER A 38 -15.51 -8.67 0.01
CA SER A 38 -15.23 -8.94 -1.40
C SER A 38 -14.42 -7.79 -2.04
N PRO A 39 -13.57 -8.07 -3.04
CA PRO A 39 -12.75 -7.03 -3.65
C PRO A 39 -13.54 -5.84 -4.20
N SER A 40 -14.76 -6.05 -4.71
CA SER A 40 -15.63 -4.95 -5.17
C SER A 40 -16.05 -4.02 -4.03
N ARG A 41 -16.32 -4.55 -2.84
CA ARG A 41 -16.63 -3.73 -1.65
C ARG A 41 -15.39 -2.97 -1.21
N VAL A 42 -14.21 -3.59 -1.28
CA VAL A 42 -12.95 -2.92 -1.00
C VAL A 42 -12.69 -1.78 -1.99
N ALA A 43 -12.96 -1.97 -3.29
CA ALA A 43 -12.86 -0.90 -4.27
C ALA A 43 -13.72 0.32 -3.93
N TYR A 44 -14.97 0.11 -3.49
CA TYR A 44 -15.82 1.20 -3.01
C TYR A 44 -15.25 1.89 -1.75
N LEU A 45 -14.71 1.13 -0.80
CA LEU A 45 -14.09 1.70 0.39
C LEU A 45 -12.89 2.58 0.02
N LEU A 46 -11.96 2.07 -0.79
CA LEU A 46 -10.76 2.82 -1.17
C LEU A 46 -11.11 4.07 -1.99
N GLN A 47 -12.13 3.98 -2.85
CA GLN A 47 -12.66 5.14 -3.55
C GLN A 47 -13.22 6.18 -2.57
N SER A 48 -13.99 5.77 -1.56
CA SER A 48 -14.53 6.69 -0.54
C SER A 48 -13.45 7.36 0.30
N LEU A 49 -12.30 6.71 0.44
CA LEU A 49 -11.12 7.20 1.16
C LEU A 49 -10.18 8.04 0.29
N ASN A 50 -10.51 8.24 -1.00
CA ASN A 50 -9.66 8.91 -1.98
C ASN A 50 -8.23 8.34 -1.99
N ILE A 51 -8.10 7.01 -1.89
CA ILE A 51 -6.84 6.30 -2.04
C ILE A 51 -6.58 6.12 -3.53
N SER A 52 -5.43 6.58 -4.00
CA SER A 52 -5.04 6.53 -5.42
C SER A 52 -4.01 5.46 -5.75
N LYS A 53 -3.41 4.81 -4.74
CA LYS A 53 -2.37 3.80 -4.92
C LYS A 53 -2.62 2.58 -4.01
N VAL A 54 -2.55 1.39 -4.58
CA VAL A 54 -2.68 0.12 -3.86
C VAL A 54 -1.49 -0.77 -4.18
N LYS A 55 -0.95 -1.45 -3.17
CA LYS A 55 0.04 -2.50 -3.32
C LYS A 55 -0.57 -3.84 -2.93
N LEU A 56 -0.54 -4.79 -3.86
CA LEU A 56 -0.85 -6.20 -3.65
C LEU A 56 0.44 -7.01 -3.53
N TYR A 57 0.34 -8.14 -2.81
CA TYR A 57 1.44 -9.09 -2.65
C TYR A 57 1.45 -10.19 -3.72
N ASP A 58 0.42 -10.21 -4.56
CA ASP A 58 0.24 -11.10 -5.69
C ASP A 58 -0.35 -10.32 -6.90
N ALA A 59 -0.91 -11.06 -7.86
CA ALA A 59 -1.68 -10.55 -8.97
C ALA A 59 -3.08 -11.20 -9.02
N ASP A 60 -3.82 -11.16 -7.90
CA ASP A 60 -5.17 -11.76 -7.80
C ASP A 60 -6.13 -11.19 -8.87
N PRO A 61 -6.59 -12.00 -9.84
CA PRO A 61 -7.49 -11.54 -10.90
C PRO A 61 -8.84 -11.03 -10.38
N ASN A 62 -9.31 -11.52 -9.22
CA ASN A 62 -10.57 -11.06 -8.63
C ASN A 62 -10.45 -9.63 -8.14
N VAL A 63 -9.32 -9.29 -7.51
CA VAL A 63 -9.03 -7.92 -7.08
C VAL A 63 -8.83 -7.03 -8.31
N LEU A 64 -7.96 -7.45 -9.22
CA LEU A 64 -7.65 -6.64 -10.40
C LEU A 64 -8.90 -6.36 -11.25
N THR A 65 -9.79 -7.34 -11.42
CA THR A 65 -11.07 -7.13 -12.11
C THR A 65 -11.99 -6.17 -11.35
N ALA A 66 -12.10 -6.31 -10.03
CA ALA A 66 -13.00 -5.49 -9.22
C ALA A 66 -12.60 -4.01 -9.19
N PHE A 67 -11.32 -3.70 -9.38
CA PHE A 67 -10.80 -2.33 -9.44
C PHE A 67 -10.75 -1.75 -10.87
N GLY A 68 -11.27 -2.48 -11.86
CA GLY A 68 -11.31 -1.99 -13.23
C GLY A 68 -12.02 -0.65 -13.36
N ASN A 69 -11.37 0.31 -14.02
CA ASN A 69 -11.80 1.69 -14.21
C ASN A 69 -11.94 2.53 -12.92
N SER A 70 -11.38 2.08 -11.79
CA SER A 70 -11.40 2.83 -10.52
C SER A 70 -10.47 4.06 -10.49
N ASN A 71 -9.56 4.17 -11.47
CA ASN A 71 -8.45 5.12 -11.54
C ASN A 71 -7.35 4.96 -10.47
N VAL A 72 -7.45 3.96 -9.60
CA VAL A 72 -6.40 3.60 -8.63
C VAL A 72 -5.23 2.94 -9.35
N GLU A 73 -4.01 3.36 -9.02
CA GLU A 73 -2.77 2.72 -9.51
C GLU A 73 -2.42 1.50 -8.68
N PHE A 74 -1.96 0.44 -9.34
CA PHE A 74 -1.62 -0.83 -8.70
C PHE A 74 -0.13 -1.17 -8.83
N VAL A 75 0.46 -1.49 -7.68
CA VAL A 75 1.65 -2.32 -7.57
C VAL A 75 1.19 -3.76 -7.37
N VAL A 76 1.63 -4.69 -8.21
CA VAL A 76 1.35 -6.12 -8.07
C VAL A 76 2.61 -6.89 -7.67
N GLY A 77 2.43 -7.93 -6.86
CA GLY A 77 3.51 -8.76 -6.36
C GLY A 77 3.74 -10.01 -7.21
N LEU A 78 5.01 -10.35 -7.38
CA LEU A 78 5.45 -11.67 -7.80
C LEU A 78 6.12 -12.34 -6.59
N GLY A 79 5.44 -13.34 -6.01
CA GLY A 79 5.86 -13.98 -4.77
C GLY A 79 7.24 -14.64 -4.83
N ASN A 80 7.87 -14.79 -3.66
CA ASN A 80 9.21 -15.36 -3.52
C ASN A 80 9.31 -16.78 -4.10
N GLU A 81 8.24 -17.56 -4.02
CA GLU A 81 8.12 -18.90 -4.58
C GLU A 81 8.27 -18.98 -6.09
N TYR A 82 8.10 -17.86 -6.81
CA TYR A 82 8.24 -17.80 -8.26
C TYR A 82 9.66 -17.45 -8.71
N LEU A 83 10.55 -16.97 -7.83
CA LEU A 83 11.84 -16.39 -8.24
C LEU A 83 12.69 -17.33 -9.10
N GLN A 84 12.82 -18.60 -8.70
CA GLN A 84 13.57 -19.58 -9.49
C GLN A 84 12.99 -19.73 -10.89
N LYS A 85 11.66 -19.90 -10.99
CA LYS A 85 10.96 -20.10 -12.26
C LYS A 85 11.06 -18.87 -13.15
N MET A 86 11.04 -17.68 -12.57
CA MET A 86 11.14 -16.42 -13.31
C MET A 86 12.54 -16.17 -13.86
N THR A 87 13.56 -16.94 -13.51
CA THR A 87 14.86 -16.86 -14.20
C THR A 87 14.80 -17.31 -15.67
N ASP A 88 13.71 -17.97 -16.10
CA ASP A 88 13.42 -18.29 -17.50
C ASP A 88 12.57 -17.16 -18.16
N PRO A 89 13.07 -16.49 -19.21
CA PRO A 89 12.34 -15.46 -19.94
C PRO A 89 10.95 -15.89 -20.46
N ASN A 90 10.80 -17.13 -20.92
CA ASN A 90 9.51 -17.63 -21.43
C ASN A 90 8.49 -17.74 -20.29
N GLN A 91 8.96 -18.11 -19.10
CA GLN A 91 8.10 -18.18 -17.92
C GLN A 91 7.70 -16.81 -17.42
N ALA A 92 8.63 -15.84 -17.42
CA ALA A 92 8.32 -14.45 -17.09
C ALA A 92 7.30 -13.85 -18.06
N GLN A 93 7.49 -14.04 -19.37
CA GLN A 93 6.54 -13.55 -20.38
C GLN A 93 5.16 -14.19 -20.23
N THR A 94 5.10 -15.51 -20.03
CA THR A 94 3.84 -16.23 -19.80
C THR A 94 3.12 -15.68 -18.55
N TRP A 95 3.85 -15.44 -17.46
CA TRP A 95 3.27 -14.90 -16.24
C TRP A 95 2.69 -13.50 -16.46
N ILE A 96 3.43 -12.60 -17.14
CA ILE A 96 2.92 -11.25 -17.45
C ILE A 96 1.66 -11.33 -18.33
N GLN A 97 1.67 -12.15 -19.37
CA GLN A 97 0.53 -12.31 -20.28
C GLN A 97 -0.72 -12.84 -19.57
N GLN A 98 -0.56 -13.72 -18.58
CA GLN A 98 -1.66 -14.33 -17.84
C GLN A 98 -2.18 -13.47 -16.69
N HIS A 99 -1.28 -12.82 -15.95
CA HIS A 99 -1.62 -12.21 -14.65
C HIS A 99 -1.62 -10.67 -14.67
N VAL A 100 -0.93 -10.03 -15.61
CA VAL A 100 -0.77 -8.56 -15.63
C VAL A 100 -1.42 -7.94 -16.85
N LEU A 101 -1.09 -8.43 -18.04
CA LEU A 101 -1.52 -7.87 -19.32
C LEU A 101 -3.05 -7.70 -19.44
N PRO A 102 -3.90 -8.63 -18.95
CA PRO A 102 -5.36 -8.46 -19.03
C PRO A 102 -5.90 -7.25 -18.26
N TYR A 103 -5.15 -6.75 -17.26
CA TYR A 103 -5.61 -5.75 -16.30
C TYR A 103 -4.85 -4.42 -16.39
N ILE A 104 -3.71 -4.39 -17.09
CA ILE A 104 -2.74 -3.29 -17.06
C ILE A 104 -3.36 -1.90 -17.27
N PHE A 105 -4.22 -1.73 -18.27
CA PHE A 105 -4.84 -0.43 -18.58
C PHE A 105 -6.14 -0.19 -17.83
N GLN A 106 -6.93 -1.25 -17.61
CA GLN A 106 -8.22 -1.13 -16.93
C GLN A 106 -8.03 -0.82 -15.44
N THR A 107 -7.04 -1.45 -14.81
CA THR A 107 -6.76 -1.37 -13.37
C THR A 107 -5.45 -0.61 -13.09
N LYS A 108 -4.88 0.05 -14.11
CA LYS A 108 -3.66 0.88 -14.02
C LYS A 108 -2.55 0.21 -13.20
N ILE A 109 -2.12 -0.98 -13.64
CA ILE A 109 -0.93 -1.60 -13.05
C ILE A 109 0.28 -0.79 -13.53
N THR A 110 1.02 -0.18 -12.61
CA THR A 110 2.19 0.66 -12.92
C THR A 110 3.50 0.04 -12.44
N CYS A 111 3.43 -1.02 -11.64
CA CYS A 111 4.62 -1.63 -11.03
C CYS A 111 4.44 -3.14 -10.80
N ILE A 112 5.51 -3.89 -11.03
CA ILE A 112 5.67 -5.28 -10.56
C ILE A 112 6.80 -5.33 -9.53
N THR A 113 6.49 -5.69 -8.28
CA THR A 113 7.49 -6.02 -7.27
C THR A 113 7.85 -7.50 -7.35
N VAL A 114 9.10 -7.80 -7.72
CA VAL A 114 9.64 -9.16 -7.80
C VAL A 114 10.25 -9.55 -6.46
N GLY A 115 9.56 -10.41 -5.74
CA GLY A 115 9.91 -10.81 -4.38
C GLY A 115 9.64 -9.73 -3.33
N ASN A 116 9.63 -10.17 -2.06
CA ASN A 116 9.49 -9.35 -0.88
C ASN A 116 10.46 -9.82 0.21
N GLU A 117 11.32 -8.93 0.68
CA GLU A 117 12.30 -9.13 1.75
C GLU A 117 13.22 -10.36 1.58
N VAL A 118 13.52 -10.72 0.33
CA VAL A 118 14.31 -11.93 -0.03
C VAL A 118 15.69 -11.96 0.64
N LEU A 119 16.29 -10.79 0.86
CA LEU A 119 17.64 -10.65 1.41
C LEU A 119 17.69 -10.64 2.95
N THR A 120 16.57 -10.86 3.64
CA THR A 120 16.52 -10.83 5.12
C THR A 120 16.89 -12.19 5.75
N GLY A 121 16.70 -13.29 5.01
CA GLY A 121 16.96 -14.65 5.48
C GLY A 121 18.39 -15.13 5.23
N ASN A 122 18.59 -16.46 5.27
CA ASN A 122 19.87 -17.13 4.95
C ASN A 122 19.78 -18.02 3.70
N ASP A 123 18.67 -17.95 2.94
CA ASP A 123 18.47 -18.72 1.72
C ASP A 123 19.24 -18.09 0.56
N THR A 124 20.53 -18.40 0.48
CA THR A 124 21.43 -17.90 -0.57
C THR A 124 20.98 -18.31 -1.97
N GLN A 125 20.29 -19.44 -2.11
CA GLN A 125 19.77 -19.88 -3.39
C GLN A 125 18.63 -18.95 -3.84
N LEU A 126 17.69 -18.64 -2.95
CA LEU A 126 16.62 -17.70 -3.23
C LEU A 126 17.16 -16.28 -3.54
N MET A 127 18.17 -15.81 -2.78
CA MET A 127 18.85 -14.53 -3.05
C MET A 127 19.47 -14.49 -4.46
N SER A 128 20.07 -15.60 -4.90
CA SER A 128 20.71 -15.71 -6.22
C SER A 128 19.72 -15.62 -7.39
N TYR A 129 18.45 -15.95 -7.16
CA TYR A 129 17.40 -15.87 -8.18
C TYR A 129 16.79 -14.48 -8.33
N LEU A 130 16.94 -13.59 -7.34
CA LEU A 130 16.23 -12.32 -7.29
C LEU A 130 16.52 -11.43 -8.50
N LEU A 131 17.79 -11.07 -8.73
CA LEU A 131 18.15 -10.19 -9.84
C LEU A 131 17.87 -10.82 -11.21
N PRO A 132 18.22 -12.10 -11.48
CA PRO A 132 17.82 -12.74 -12.73
C PRO A 132 16.32 -12.68 -12.98
N ALA A 133 15.47 -12.93 -11.97
CA ALA A 133 14.02 -12.82 -12.09
C ALA A 133 13.56 -11.37 -12.38
N MET A 134 14.16 -10.35 -11.75
CA MET A 134 13.87 -8.96 -12.09
C MET A 134 14.21 -8.64 -13.55
N GLN A 135 15.37 -9.12 -14.02
CA GLN A 135 15.86 -8.86 -15.37
C GLN A 135 14.99 -9.53 -16.45
N THR A 136 14.55 -10.76 -16.25
CA THR A 136 13.66 -11.47 -17.19
C THR A 136 12.26 -10.87 -17.21
N VAL A 137 11.69 -10.48 -16.08
CA VAL A 137 10.39 -9.78 -16.00
C VAL A 137 10.48 -8.43 -16.73
N TYR A 138 11.53 -7.65 -16.50
CA TYR A 138 11.79 -6.40 -17.23
C TYR A 138 12.04 -6.61 -18.73
N GLY A 139 12.73 -7.70 -19.08
CA GLY A 139 12.93 -8.16 -20.45
C GLY A 139 11.61 -8.39 -21.16
N ALA A 140 10.76 -9.23 -20.57
CA ALA A 140 9.46 -9.61 -21.09
C ALA A 140 8.46 -8.46 -21.18
N LEU A 141 8.47 -7.49 -20.24
CA LEU A 141 7.73 -6.24 -20.42
C LEU A 141 8.18 -5.48 -21.67
N GLY A 142 9.47 -5.54 -22.00
CA GLY A 142 10.01 -4.94 -23.23
C GLY A 142 9.51 -5.61 -24.49
N ASP A 143 9.52 -6.93 -24.52
CA ASP A 143 9.04 -7.72 -25.66
C ASP A 143 7.55 -7.51 -25.92
N LEU A 144 6.79 -7.16 -24.87
CA LEU A 144 5.37 -6.81 -24.93
C LEU A 144 5.13 -5.30 -25.15
N GLY A 145 6.16 -4.46 -25.22
CA GLY A 145 6.06 -3.02 -25.43
C GLY A 145 5.59 -2.20 -24.21
N LEU A 146 5.67 -2.76 -23.00
CA LEU A 146 5.11 -2.22 -21.75
C LEU A 146 6.14 -1.52 -20.84
N ARG A 147 7.42 -1.45 -21.24
CA ARG A 147 8.50 -0.88 -20.41
C ARG A 147 8.28 0.56 -19.97
N LYS A 148 7.44 1.32 -20.68
CA LYS A 148 7.13 2.72 -20.34
C LYS A 148 5.97 2.84 -19.36
N ASP A 149 5.17 1.80 -19.25
CA ASP A 149 3.93 1.79 -18.47
C ASP A 149 4.11 1.10 -17.12
N VAL A 150 5.01 0.10 -17.06
CA VAL A 150 5.25 -0.73 -15.87
C VAL A 150 6.73 -0.80 -15.57
N TYR A 151 7.13 -0.31 -14.40
CA TYR A 151 8.49 -0.52 -13.89
C TYR A 151 8.58 -1.79 -13.05
N VAL A 152 9.80 -2.33 -12.97
CA VAL A 152 10.12 -3.55 -12.20
C VAL A 152 11.05 -3.18 -11.07
N THR A 153 10.79 -3.74 -9.90
CA THR A 153 11.54 -3.46 -8.69
C THR A 153 11.42 -4.61 -7.70
N THR A 154 11.96 -4.48 -6.50
CA THR A 154 11.84 -5.43 -5.40
C THR A 154 11.75 -4.68 -4.06
N ALA A 155 11.09 -5.27 -3.07
CA ALA A 155 10.94 -4.68 -1.74
C ALA A 155 11.91 -5.31 -0.74
N HIS A 156 12.60 -4.47 0.03
CA HIS A 156 13.61 -4.89 0.99
C HIS A 156 13.22 -4.54 2.43
N SER A 157 13.61 -5.36 3.41
CA SER A 157 13.54 -4.99 4.83
C SER A 157 14.65 -4.00 5.17
N THR A 158 14.47 -3.12 6.16
CA THR A 158 15.61 -2.38 6.76
C THR A 158 16.68 -3.28 7.37
N GLY A 159 16.39 -4.58 7.59
CA GLY A 159 17.35 -5.58 8.05
C GLY A 159 18.53 -5.87 7.10
N ILE A 160 18.51 -5.32 5.88
CA ILE A 160 19.66 -5.40 4.95
C ILE A 160 20.73 -4.33 5.24
N LEU A 161 20.45 -3.35 6.11
CA LEU A 161 21.42 -2.35 6.55
C LEU A 161 22.37 -2.93 7.59
N GLY A 162 23.66 -2.60 7.46
CA GLY A 162 24.68 -2.94 8.44
C GLY A 162 24.75 -1.88 9.52
N ASN A 163 25.27 -0.70 9.17
CA ASN A 163 25.17 0.48 10.01
C ASN A 163 24.04 1.38 9.49
N SER A 164 23.24 1.94 10.40
CA SER A 164 22.14 2.88 10.06
C SER A 164 22.08 4.10 10.99
N PHE A 165 22.99 4.18 11.97
CA PHE A 165 23.09 5.31 12.88
C PHE A 165 24.55 5.80 13.01
N PRO A 166 24.82 7.11 12.86
CA PRO A 166 23.87 8.12 12.40
C PRO A 166 23.46 7.88 10.93
N PRO A 167 22.34 8.46 10.43
CA PRO A 167 21.82 8.17 9.09
C PRO A 167 22.85 8.36 7.97
N SER A 168 23.70 9.39 8.04
CA SER A 168 24.75 9.64 7.05
C SER A 168 25.84 8.56 6.96
N ALA A 169 25.96 7.71 7.99
CA ALA A 169 26.85 6.55 8.02
C ALA A 169 26.12 5.25 7.60
N GLY A 170 24.93 5.37 7.01
CA GLY A 170 24.17 4.26 6.47
C GLY A 170 24.98 3.46 5.45
N VAL A 171 25.07 2.14 5.66
CA VAL A 171 25.67 1.19 4.70
C VAL A 171 24.89 -0.10 4.70
N PHE A 172 24.87 -0.79 3.56
CA PHE A 172 24.32 -2.14 3.49
C PHE A 172 25.25 -3.14 4.17
N ARG A 173 24.68 -4.27 4.61
CA ARG A 173 25.43 -5.40 5.16
C ARG A 173 26.46 -5.92 4.16
N GLN A 174 27.68 -6.16 4.62
CA GLN A 174 28.80 -6.55 3.76
C GLN A 174 28.58 -7.92 3.11
N ASP A 175 27.90 -8.86 3.79
CA ASP A 175 27.58 -10.18 3.27
C ASP A 175 26.51 -10.15 2.16
N LEU A 176 25.77 -9.05 2.02
CA LEU A 176 24.77 -8.84 0.97
C LEU A 176 25.27 -7.94 -0.16
N ALA A 177 26.51 -7.40 -0.06
CA ALA A 177 27.00 -6.35 -0.94
C ALA A 177 27.00 -6.74 -2.43
N GLU A 178 27.31 -8.00 -2.78
CA GLU A 178 27.30 -8.46 -4.17
C GLU A 178 25.90 -8.44 -4.80
N TYR A 179 24.89 -8.89 -4.05
CA TYR A 179 23.50 -8.91 -4.48
C TYR A 179 22.98 -7.47 -4.62
N ILE A 180 23.19 -6.65 -3.59
CA ILE A 180 22.68 -5.28 -3.54
C ILE A 180 23.35 -4.41 -4.61
N GLN A 181 24.68 -4.51 -4.81
CA GLN A 181 25.37 -3.72 -5.86
C GLN A 181 24.74 -3.97 -7.23
N SER A 182 24.47 -5.23 -7.55
CA SER A 182 23.92 -5.63 -8.85
C SER A 182 22.45 -5.20 -9.00
N ILE A 183 21.68 -5.24 -7.92
CA ILE A 183 20.30 -4.72 -7.88
C ILE A 183 20.26 -3.19 -8.01
N LEU A 184 21.15 -2.46 -7.34
CA LEU A 184 21.26 -1.00 -7.50
C LEU A 184 21.68 -0.62 -8.92
N ASN A 185 22.60 -1.37 -9.55
CA ASN A 185 22.94 -1.17 -10.95
C ASN A 185 21.70 -1.33 -11.86
N PHE A 186 20.85 -2.32 -11.59
CA PHE A 186 19.59 -2.51 -12.31
C PHE A 186 18.63 -1.34 -12.09
N HIS A 187 18.42 -0.88 -10.85
CA HIS A 187 17.58 0.29 -10.56
C HIS A 187 18.06 1.55 -11.29
N SER A 188 19.38 1.82 -11.25
CA SER A 188 19.97 2.96 -11.95
C SER A 188 19.82 2.87 -13.47
N GLN A 189 19.86 1.68 -14.06
CA GLN A 189 19.73 1.48 -15.51
C GLN A 189 18.28 1.54 -16.01
N THR A 190 17.34 1.16 -15.14
CA THR A 190 15.91 1.05 -15.47
C THR A 190 15.08 2.22 -14.96
N ASP A 191 15.71 3.17 -14.26
CA ASP A 191 15.06 4.31 -13.60
C ASP A 191 13.93 3.87 -12.65
N SER A 192 14.13 2.75 -11.95
CA SER A 192 13.17 2.21 -10.99
C SER A 192 13.55 2.56 -9.56
N PRO A 193 12.57 2.79 -8.66
CA PRO A 193 12.85 3.12 -7.27
C PRO A 193 13.32 1.88 -6.49
N PHE A 194 14.09 2.13 -5.43
CA PHE A 194 14.43 1.14 -4.42
C PHE A 194 13.34 1.13 -3.34
N LEU A 195 12.63 0.01 -3.18
CA LEU A 195 11.58 -0.08 -2.17
C LEU A 195 12.10 -0.64 -0.85
N ILE A 196 11.74 0.03 0.24
CA ILE A 196 12.09 -0.36 1.60
C ILE A 196 10.84 -0.49 2.48
N ASN A 197 10.71 -1.61 3.16
CA ASN A 197 9.79 -1.83 4.27
C ASN A 197 10.45 -1.28 5.54
N ALA A 198 9.96 -0.15 6.03
CA ALA A 198 10.59 0.61 7.11
C ALA A 198 9.60 0.79 8.27
N TYR A 199 9.92 0.19 9.42
CA TYR A 199 9.05 0.17 10.60
C TYR A 199 9.78 0.68 11.84
N PRO A 200 9.57 1.95 12.24
CA PRO A 200 10.04 2.47 13.53
C PRO A 200 9.56 1.65 14.73
N PHE A 201 8.41 0.97 14.60
CA PHE A 201 7.87 0.06 15.61
C PHE A 201 8.91 -0.97 16.09
N PHE A 202 9.63 -1.64 15.17
CA PHE A 202 10.56 -2.70 15.56
C PHE A 202 11.74 -2.18 16.39
N ALA A 203 12.28 -1.00 16.04
CA ALA A 203 13.35 -0.38 16.81
C ALA A 203 12.90 -0.04 18.25
N TYR A 204 11.67 0.48 18.40
CA TYR A 204 11.11 0.75 19.72
C TYR A 204 10.81 -0.52 20.50
N LYS A 205 10.18 -1.52 19.86
CA LYS A 205 9.87 -2.82 20.45
C LYS A 205 11.13 -3.48 21.04
N ASP A 206 12.24 -3.43 20.31
CA ASP A 206 13.47 -4.09 20.70
C ASP A 206 14.23 -3.33 21.79
N ASN A 207 14.13 -1.99 21.84
CA ASN A 207 14.90 -1.16 22.78
C ASN A 207 14.06 0.00 23.37
N PRO A 208 12.94 -0.27 24.07
CA PRO A 208 12.01 0.79 24.51
C PRO A 208 12.61 1.73 25.59
N GLY A 209 13.70 1.32 26.24
CA GLY A 209 14.43 2.15 27.20
C GLY A 209 15.43 3.13 26.57
N GLN A 210 15.79 2.95 25.31
CA GLN A 210 16.76 3.81 24.59
C GLN A 210 16.12 4.55 23.42
N VAL A 211 15.16 3.92 22.74
CA VAL A 211 14.40 4.53 21.65
C VAL A 211 13.22 5.29 22.25
N SER A 212 13.22 6.61 22.09
CA SER A 212 12.10 7.45 22.53
C SER A 212 10.82 7.10 21.76
N LEU A 213 9.72 6.88 22.50
CA LEU A 213 8.40 6.65 21.90
C LEU A 213 7.95 7.86 21.07
N ASP A 214 8.18 9.08 21.57
CA ASP A 214 7.80 10.30 20.85
C ASP A 214 8.52 10.43 19.50
N TYR A 215 9.79 10.02 19.46
CA TYR A 215 10.61 10.05 18.24
C TYR A 215 10.12 9.06 17.16
N VAL A 216 9.61 7.89 17.55
CA VAL A 216 9.09 6.90 16.60
C VAL A 216 7.63 7.13 16.23
N LEU A 217 6.89 7.92 17.01
CA LEU A 217 5.50 8.28 16.75
C LEU A 217 5.33 9.67 16.11
N PHE A 218 6.40 10.33 15.66
CA PHE A 218 6.39 11.69 15.11
C PHE A 218 5.85 12.76 16.08
N GLN A 219 5.85 12.50 17.39
CA GLN A 219 5.42 13.45 18.41
C GLN A 219 6.51 14.50 18.66
N PRO A 220 6.18 15.67 19.24
CA PRO A 220 7.18 16.66 19.62
C PRO A 220 8.26 16.06 20.53
N ASN A 221 9.52 16.13 20.08
CA ASN A 221 10.67 15.57 20.78
C ASN A 221 11.94 16.37 20.42
N PRO A 222 13.05 16.23 21.17
CA PRO A 222 14.27 16.99 20.88
C PRO A 222 14.91 16.66 19.53
N GLY A 223 14.55 15.53 18.91
CA GLY A 223 15.15 14.99 17.71
C GLY A 223 16.53 14.38 17.96
N THR A 224 17.12 13.81 16.91
CA THR A 224 18.53 13.41 16.88
C THR A 224 19.26 14.21 15.82
N THR A 225 20.47 14.67 16.15
CA THR A 225 21.33 15.39 15.19
C THR A 225 22.38 14.42 14.69
N ASP A 226 22.44 14.26 13.37
CA ASP A 226 23.51 13.53 12.72
C ASP A 226 24.84 14.31 12.90
N PRO A 227 25.86 13.75 13.56
CA PRO A 227 27.08 14.48 13.91
C PRO A 227 28.01 14.74 12.72
N ILE A 228 27.77 14.11 11.57
CA ILE A 228 28.60 14.27 10.36
C ILE A 228 28.01 15.36 9.47
N THR A 229 26.69 15.34 9.29
CA THR A 229 25.99 16.25 8.37
C THR A 229 25.32 17.44 9.07
N ASN A 230 25.20 17.39 10.39
CA ASN A 230 24.39 18.32 11.21
C ASN A 230 22.89 18.33 10.85
N LEU A 231 22.41 17.36 10.08
CA LEU A 231 20.99 17.22 9.79
C LEU A 231 20.26 16.77 11.05
N LYS A 232 19.13 17.43 11.33
CA LYS A 232 18.28 17.12 12.47
C LYS A 232 17.10 16.27 12.02
N TYR A 233 16.98 15.10 12.63
CA TYR A 233 15.87 14.17 12.45
C TYR A 233 14.91 14.33 13.63
N ASP A 234 13.68 14.77 13.36
CA ASP A 234 12.62 14.87 14.37
C ASP A 234 11.81 13.57 14.49
N ASN A 235 12.03 12.59 13.61
CA ASN A 235 11.39 11.29 13.66
C ASN A 235 12.28 10.18 13.07
N MET A 236 12.03 8.94 13.50
CA MET A 236 12.83 7.78 13.08
C MET A 236 12.61 7.37 11.62
N LEU A 237 11.40 7.49 11.07
CA LEU A 237 11.15 7.06 9.69
C LEU A 237 12.03 7.85 8.70
N TYR A 238 12.19 9.16 8.92
CA TYR A 238 13.06 10.00 8.10
C TYR A 238 14.53 9.61 8.24
N ALA A 239 14.96 9.27 9.45
CA ALA A 239 16.30 8.76 9.70
C ALA A 239 16.54 7.41 8.99
N GLN A 240 15.56 6.50 8.99
CA GLN A 240 15.64 5.22 8.28
C GLN A 240 15.73 5.41 6.76
N ILE A 241 14.89 6.28 6.18
CA ILE A 241 14.92 6.60 4.75
C ILE A 241 16.28 7.19 4.35
N ASP A 242 16.81 8.14 5.13
CA ASP A 242 18.11 8.76 4.83
C ASP A 242 19.30 7.83 5.06
N ALA A 243 19.18 6.86 5.97
CA ALA A 243 20.16 5.79 6.10
C ALA A 243 20.21 4.91 4.84
N VAL A 244 19.05 4.60 4.24
CA VAL A 244 18.98 3.89 2.95
C VAL A 244 19.59 4.72 1.83
N TYR A 245 19.24 6.01 1.71
CA TYR A 245 19.88 6.89 0.72
C TYR A 245 21.39 6.96 0.88
N SER A 246 21.89 7.02 2.12
CA SER A 246 23.32 7.04 2.41
C SER A 246 23.98 5.71 2.02
N ALA A 247 23.33 4.58 2.28
CA ALA A 247 23.82 3.26 1.89
C ALA A 247 23.89 3.08 0.37
N ILE A 248 22.86 3.54 -0.36
CA ILE A 248 22.84 3.55 -1.83
C ILE A 248 23.98 4.43 -2.38
N LYS A 249 24.17 5.61 -1.79
CA LYS A 249 25.27 6.53 -2.14
C LYS A 249 26.64 5.92 -1.89
N ALA A 250 26.82 5.20 -0.79
CA ALA A 250 28.07 4.51 -0.47
C ALA A 250 28.43 3.43 -1.52
N MET A 251 27.43 2.88 -2.22
CA MET A 251 27.60 1.94 -3.34
C MET A 251 27.68 2.62 -4.72
N GLY A 252 27.87 3.94 -4.75
CA GLY A 252 28.14 4.71 -5.97
C GLY A 252 26.90 5.23 -6.72
N HIS A 253 25.70 5.08 -6.15
CA HIS A 253 24.44 5.47 -6.80
C HIS A 253 23.83 6.71 -6.16
N THR A 254 23.44 7.70 -6.97
CA THR A 254 22.86 8.96 -6.46
C THR A 254 21.52 9.34 -7.13
N ASN A 255 21.16 8.61 -8.17
CA ASN A 255 19.98 8.79 -9.01
C ASN A 255 18.81 7.88 -8.62
N ILE A 256 19.00 6.92 -7.72
CA ILE A 256 17.95 5.99 -7.29
C ILE A 256 17.11 6.65 -6.20
N GLN A 257 15.79 6.72 -6.43
CA GLN A 257 14.82 7.17 -5.43
C GLN A 257 14.50 6.05 -4.44
N VAL A 258 14.15 6.41 -3.21
CA VAL A 258 13.68 5.47 -2.18
C VAL A 258 12.18 5.67 -1.96
N THR A 259 11.43 4.59 -2.07
CA THR A 259 9.99 4.53 -1.77
C THR A 259 9.76 3.61 -0.58
N VAL A 260 8.93 4.01 0.37
CA VAL A 260 8.58 3.15 1.50
C VAL A 260 7.44 2.23 1.06
N SER A 261 7.75 0.96 0.74
CA SER A 261 6.75 -0.04 0.31
C SER A 261 5.85 -0.51 1.44
N GLU A 262 6.30 -0.39 2.67
CA GLU A 262 5.53 -0.73 3.86
C GLU A 262 5.99 0.07 5.06
N THR A 263 5.03 0.61 5.79
CA THR A 263 5.22 1.11 7.14
C THR A 263 3.91 1.13 7.88
N GLY A 264 3.92 0.89 9.18
CA GLY A 264 2.72 0.84 9.99
C GLY A 264 3.04 0.59 11.45
N TRP A 265 1.99 0.48 12.26
CA TRP A 265 2.13 0.23 13.68
C TRP A 265 0.98 -0.67 14.17
N PRO A 266 1.26 -1.79 14.85
CA PRO A 266 0.21 -2.72 15.26
C PRO A 266 -0.59 -2.17 16.43
N SER A 267 -1.91 -2.30 16.38
CA SER A 267 -2.84 -1.83 17.44
C SER A 267 -2.90 -2.77 18.64
N LYS A 268 -2.33 -3.96 18.53
CA LYS A 268 -2.28 -4.98 19.57
C LYS A 268 -1.15 -5.95 19.29
N GLY A 269 -0.39 -6.33 20.31
CA GLY A 269 0.66 -7.34 20.21
C GLY A 269 0.66 -8.29 21.39
N ASP A 270 1.62 -9.22 21.39
CA ASP A 270 1.92 -10.08 22.54
C ASP A 270 2.49 -9.24 23.69
N PRO A 271 2.54 -9.76 24.94
CA PRO A 271 3.11 -9.03 26.07
C PRO A 271 4.56 -8.57 25.88
N SER A 272 5.33 -9.24 25.02
CA SER A 272 6.70 -8.87 24.66
C SER A 272 6.78 -7.79 23.58
N GLU A 273 5.68 -7.44 22.92
CA GLU A 273 5.63 -6.47 21.82
C GLU A 273 5.33 -5.08 22.34
N VAL A 274 6.26 -4.56 23.14
CA VAL A 274 6.13 -3.25 23.80
C VAL A 274 5.83 -2.16 22.77
N GLY A 275 4.79 -1.37 23.04
CA GLY A 275 4.34 -0.28 22.17
C GLY A 275 3.22 -0.67 21.20
N ALA A 276 2.89 -1.96 21.01
CA ALA A 276 1.77 -2.40 20.19
C ALA A 276 0.42 -2.15 20.88
N THR A 277 -0.08 -0.92 20.75
CA THR A 277 -1.32 -0.45 21.39
C THR A 277 -2.16 0.34 20.39
N LEU A 278 -3.48 0.36 20.61
CA LEU A 278 -4.42 1.09 19.77
C LEU A 278 -4.07 2.58 19.69
N GLU A 279 -3.67 3.19 20.82
CA GLU A 279 -3.29 4.60 20.86
C GLU A 279 -2.02 4.87 20.05
N ASN A 280 -0.97 4.06 20.20
CA ASN A 280 0.26 4.26 19.43
C ASN A 280 0.04 4.03 17.94
N ALA A 281 -0.77 3.04 17.55
CA ALA A 281 -1.13 2.81 16.16
C ALA A 281 -1.87 4.01 15.55
N ARG A 282 -2.82 4.57 16.31
CA ARG A 282 -3.53 5.80 15.94
C ARG A 282 -2.57 6.97 15.77
N LEU A 283 -1.68 7.20 16.73
CA LEU A 283 -0.70 8.30 16.68
C LEU A 283 0.26 8.14 15.50
N TYR A 284 0.83 6.96 15.30
CA TYR A 284 1.76 6.70 14.20
C TYR A 284 1.14 6.98 12.83
N ASN A 285 -0.01 6.34 12.54
CA ASN A 285 -0.64 6.42 11.23
C ASN A 285 -1.27 7.80 10.96
N SER A 286 -1.85 8.46 11.97
CA SER A 286 -2.37 9.83 11.81
C SER A 286 -1.26 10.86 11.59
N ASN A 287 -0.14 10.75 12.30
CA ASN A 287 0.98 11.66 12.11
C ASN A 287 1.71 11.41 10.79
N LEU A 288 1.90 10.15 10.39
CA LEU A 288 2.44 9.79 9.07
C LEU A 288 1.60 10.43 7.95
N LEU A 289 0.28 10.26 8.01
CA LEU A 289 -0.66 10.88 7.08
C LEU A 289 -0.50 12.41 7.04
N SER A 290 -0.40 13.05 8.21
CA SER A 290 -0.17 14.50 8.29
C SER A 290 1.14 14.93 7.61
N ARG A 291 2.22 14.16 7.80
CA ARG A 291 3.54 14.43 7.19
C ARG A 291 3.50 14.32 5.66
N VAL A 292 2.82 13.30 5.15
CA VAL A 292 2.65 13.09 3.70
C VAL A 292 1.79 14.18 3.08
N GLN A 293 0.68 14.57 3.72
CA GLN A 293 -0.19 15.66 3.25
C GLN A 293 0.52 17.02 3.20
N GLN A 294 1.56 17.21 4.02
CA GLN A 294 2.41 18.40 3.98
C GLN A 294 3.48 18.36 2.86
N ASN A 295 3.50 17.30 2.04
CA ASN A 295 4.51 17.05 1.00
C ASN A 295 5.94 17.14 1.54
N GLN A 296 6.17 16.69 2.78
CA GLN A 296 7.48 16.74 3.39
C GLN A 296 8.43 15.69 2.78
N GLY A 297 9.64 16.12 2.44
CA GLY A 297 10.79 15.25 2.24
C GLY A 297 11.53 14.99 3.57
N THR A 298 12.56 14.14 3.50
CA THR A 298 13.46 13.90 4.64
C THR A 298 14.51 15.02 4.77
N PRO A 299 15.22 15.15 5.92
CA PRO A 299 16.29 16.13 6.07
C PRO A 299 17.37 16.10 4.98
N ALA A 300 17.76 14.93 4.47
CA ALA A 300 18.73 14.82 3.37
C ALA A 300 18.11 15.00 1.97
N LYS A 301 16.78 14.93 1.84
CA LYS A 301 16.04 15.02 0.57
C LYS A 301 14.81 15.93 0.66
N LEU A 302 14.97 17.16 1.17
CA LEU A 302 13.86 18.09 1.44
C LEU A 302 12.96 18.39 0.23
N SER A 303 13.50 18.38 -0.98
CA SER A 303 12.76 18.70 -2.21
C SER A 303 12.04 17.49 -2.83
N VAL A 304 12.19 16.30 -2.26
CA VAL A 304 11.57 15.06 -2.74
C VAL A 304 10.59 14.61 -1.67
N PRO A 305 9.27 14.81 -1.85
CA PRO A 305 8.27 14.30 -0.92
C PRO A 305 8.41 12.79 -0.74
N ILE A 306 8.20 12.31 0.48
CA ILE A 306 8.20 10.86 0.73
C ILE A 306 7.03 10.20 0.02
N GLU A 307 7.28 9.05 -0.59
CA GLU A 307 6.23 8.16 -1.10
C GLU A 307 6.15 6.93 -0.21
N VAL A 308 4.95 6.64 0.29
CA VAL A 308 4.72 5.64 1.34
C VAL A 308 3.49 4.81 1.03
N TYR A 309 3.58 3.50 1.27
CA TYR A 309 2.45 2.58 1.34
C TYR A 309 2.23 2.14 2.79
N VAL A 310 1.07 2.48 3.35
CA VAL A 310 0.73 2.11 4.72
C VAL A 310 0.43 0.62 4.80
N PHE A 311 1.00 -0.04 5.80
CA PHE A 311 0.74 -1.45 6.13
C PHE A 311 -0.16 -1.51 7.38
N ALA A 312 -1.41 -1.95 7.28
CA ALA A 312 -2.13 -2.39 6.08
C ALA A 312 -3.60 -1.95 6.10
N LEU A 313 -4.34 -2.22 5.03
CA LEU A 313 -5.75 -1.86 4.94
C LEU A 313 -6.60 -2.53 6.03
N PHE A 314 -6.46 -3.86 6.18
CA PHE A 314 -7.25 -4.66 7.11
C PHE A 314 -6.39 -5.40 8.13
N ASN A 315 -7.00 -5.75 9.26
CA ASN A 315 -6.45 -6.80 10.12
C ASN A 315 -6.55 -8.15 9.40
N GLU A 316 -5.45 -8.89 9.33
CA GLU A 316 -5.33 -10.14 8.59
C GLU A 316 -5.24 -11.33 9.55
N ASP A 317 -6.35 -12.01 9.80
CA ASP A 317 -6.50 -12.96 10.91
C ASP A 317 -5.73 -14.28 10.77
N LEU A 318 -5.26 -14.61 9.54
CA LEU A 318 -4.49 -15.82 9.27
C LEU A 318 -2.98 -15.54 9.17
N LYS A 319 -2.51 -14.30 9.39
CA LYS A 319 -1.06 -14.03 9.39
C LYS A 319 -0.36 -14.83 10.49
N PRO A 320 0.72 -15.57 10.16
CA PRO A 320 1.50 -16.32 11.13
C PRO A 320 2.32 -15.37 12.01
N GLY A 321 2.97 -15.91 13.05
CA GLY A 321 3.87 -15.14 13.91
C GLY A 321 3.16 -14.48 15.11
N PRO A 322 3.78 -13.43 15.70
CA PRO A 322 3.29 -12.82 16.94
C PRO A 322 1.94 -12.11 16.76
N SER A 323 1.28 -11.75 17.86
CA SER A 323 -0.06 -11.15 17.80
C SER A 323 -0.12 -9.84 17.01
N SER A 324 0.96 -9.06 16.96
CA SER A 324 1.04 -7.85 16.15
C SER A 324 0.71 -8.08 14.67
N GLU A 325 1.14 -9.20 14.09
CA GLU A 325 0.97 -9.49 12.66
C GLU A 325 -0.50 -9.49 12.23
N ARG A 326 -1.42 -9.81 13.14
CA ARG A 326 -2.87 -9.85 12.89
C ARG A 326 -3.57 -8.52 13.19
N ASN A 327 -2.83 -7.48 13.57
CA ASN A 327 -3.36 -6.24 14.14
C ASN A 327 -2.73 -4.95 13.54
N TYR A 328 -2.26 -4.99 12.29
CA TYR A 328 -1.73 -3.81 11.57
C TYR A 328 -2.80 -3.00 10.80
N GLY A 329 -4.02 -3.51 10.71
CA GLY A 329 -5.08 -2.93 9.90
C GLY A 329 -5.50 -1.53 10.35
N LEU A 330 -5.75 -0.65 9.38
CA LEU A 330 -6.51 0.58 9.60
C LEU A 330 -8.00 0.28 9.82
N TYR A 331 -8.51 -0.79 9.21
CA TYR A 331 -9.90 -1.23 9.28
C TYR A 331 -10.02 -2.66 9.78
N TYR A 332 -11.11 -2.93 10.49
CA TYR A 332 -11.59 -4.29 10.67
C TYR A 332 -12.18 -4.83 9.35
N PRO A 333 -12.26 -6.15 9.19
CA PRO A 333 -12.85 -6.77 7.99
C PRO A 333 -14.32 -6.38 7.73
N ASP A 334 -15.05 -5.85 8.73
CA ASP A 334 -16.41 -5.34 8.55
C ASP A 334 -16.47 -3.91 7.98
N GLY A 335 -15.32 -3.27 7.77
CA GLY A 335 -15.19 -1.90 7.27
C GLY A 335 -15.22 -0.82 8.35
N THR A 336 -15.33 -1.17 9.63
CA THR A 336 -15.19 -0.20 10.72
C THR A 336 -13.72 0.15 10.95
N PRO A 337 -13.37 1.43 11.20
CA PRO A 337 -12.00 1.80 11.51
C PRO A 337 -11.57 1.17 12.85
N VAL A 338 -10.35 0.63 12.91
CA VAL A 338 -9.77 0.12 14.17
C VAL A 338 -9.52 1.27 15.15
N TYR A 339 -9.14 2.43 14.61
CA TYR A 339 -8.92 3.68 15.31
C TYR A 339 -9.13 4.85 14.34
N ASP A 340 -9.49 6.03 14.86
CA ASP A 340 -9.74 7.21 14.04
C ASP A 340 -8.45 7.96 13.71
N ILE A 341 -8.10 7.98 12.41
CA ILE A 341 -6.98 8.75 11.85
C ILE A 341 -7.43 9.98 11.06
N GLY A 342 -8.68 10.42 11.25
CA GLY A 342 -9.27 11.56 10.55
C GLY A 342 -9.76 11.23 9.14
N LEU A 343 -9.99 9.95 8.85
CA LEU A 343 -10.55 9.49 7.57
C LEU A 343 -12.03 9.12 7.74
N GLN A 344 -12.85 9.57 6.80
CA GLN A 344 -14.26 9.19 6.72
C GLN A 344 -14.45 8.24 5.54
N GLY A 345 -14.23 6.95 5.77
CA GLY A 345 -14.49 5.90 4.79
C GLY A 345 -15.93 5.39 4.89
N PHE A 346 -16.49 4.96 3.76
CA PHE A 346 -17.79 4.32 3.69
C PHE A 346 -17.67 2.94 3.04
N LEU A 347 -17.96 1.90 3.81
CA LEU A 347 -18.19 0.56 3.27
C LEU A 347 -19.71 0.31 3.19
N PRO A 348 -20.28 0.14 1.99
CA PRO A 348 -21.70 -0.17 1.85
C PRO A 348 -22.08 -1.42 2.65
N ARG A 349 -23.16 -1.33 3.45
CA ARG A 349 -23.75 -2.50 4.11
C ARG A 349 -24.38 -3.40 3.06
N MET A 350 -24.22 -4.70 3.24
CA MET A 350 -24.99 -5.69 2.49
C MET A 350 -26.39 -5.74 3.10
N ASP A 351 -27.34 -5.02 2.53
CA ASP A 351 -28.74 -5.30 2.80
C ASP A 351 -29.05 -6.64 2.14
N TYR A 352 -29.06 -7.72 2.93
CA TYR A 352 -29.68 -8.96 2.52
C TYR A 352 -31.18 -8.69 2.41
N ALA A 353 -31.61 -8.11 1.30
CA ALA A 353 -32.99 -8.21 0.87
C ALA A 353 -33.22 -9.70 0.63
N ALA A 354 -33.78 -10.39 1.62
CA ALA A 354 -34.37 -11.69 1.42
C ALA A 354 -35.31 -11.55 0.23
N SER A 355 -34.92 -12.13 -0.90
CA SER A 355 -35.75 -12.24 -2.08
C SER A 355 -36.91 -13.17 -1.74
N ASN A 356 -37.89 -12.66 -1.00
CA ASN A 356 -39.26 -13.18 -1.05
C ASN A 356 -39.81 -12.80 -2.42
N ARG A 357 -39.30 -13.45 -3.47
CA ARG A 357 -40.08 -13.61 -4.69
C ARG A 357 -41.22 -14.53 -4.31
N ASN A 358 -42.31 -13.93 -3.82
CA ASN A 358 -43.61 -14.54 -3.93
C ASN A 358 -43.81 -14.81 -5.41
N ALA A 359 -43.66 -16.07 -5.81
CA ALA A 359 -44.10 -16.56 -7.09
C ALA A 359 -45.62 -16.46 -7.12
N LEU A 360 -46.13 -15.26 -7.41
CA LEU A 360 -47.50 -15.09 -7.87
C LEU A 360 -47.56 -15.71 -9.25
N SER A 361 -48.13 -16.91 -9.26
CA SER A 361 -48.50 -17.69 -10.43
C SER A 361 -49.12 -16.80 -11.50
N PHE A 362 -48.40 -16.60 -12.61
CA PHE A 362 -48.95 -16.13 -13.87
C PHE A 362 -49.74 -17.27 -14.53
N PHE A 363 -50.87 -17.67 -13.94
CA PHE A 363 -51.85 -18.54 -14.58
C PHE A 363 -53.24 -18.21 -14.03
N HIS A 364 -53.87 -17.21 -14.65
CA HIS A 364 -55.30 -17.13 -14.99
C HIS A 364 -55.73 -15.66 -15.14
N LEU A 365 -55.61 -15.14 -16.36
CA LEU A 365 -56.54 -14.12 -16.86
C LEU A 365 -56.76 -14.34 -18.37
N LEU A 366 -57.44 -15.43 -18.69
CA LEU A 366 -58.04 -15.68 -20.01
C LEU A 366 -59.40 -16.29 -19.74
N LEU A 367 -60.41 -15.43 -19.62
CA LEU A 367 -61.82 -15.76 -19.77
C LEU A 367 -62.58 -14.45 -20.03
N PHE A 368 -62.56 -14.04 -21.30
CA PHE A 368 -63.58 -13.17 -21.87
C PHE A 368 -64.87 -13.98 -22.02
N PRO A 369 -66.02 -13.54 -21.49
CA PRO A 369 -67.30 -13.96 -22.00
C PRO A 369 -67.69 -13.08 -23.19
N VAL A 370 -67.77 -13.70 -24.36
CA VAL A 370 -68.47 -13.18 -25.53
C VAL A 370 -69.96 -13.15 -25.19
N ALA A 371 -70.52 -11.95 -25.05
CA ALA A 371 -71.97 -11.73 -25.04
C ALA A 371 -72.32 -10.81 -26.22
N PHE A 372 -72.69 -11.44 -27.34
CA PHE A 372 -73.47 -10.82 -28.41
C PHE A 372 -74.93 -10.77 -27.95
N LEU A 373 -75.54 -9.58 -27.95
CA LEU A 373 -76.99 -9.46 -28.12
C LEU A 373 -77.30 -8.26 -29.05
N THR A 374 -77.62 -8.64 -30.27
CA THR A 374 -78.59 -8.07 -31.23
C THR A 374 -79.32 -6.75 -30.91
N CYS A 375 -79.33 -5.92 -31.96
CA CYS A 375 -80.47 -5.19 -32.54
C CYS A 375 -81.06 -3.95 -31.85
N ALA A 376 -81.06 -2.90 -32.68
CA ALA A 376 -82.18 -2.02 -33.04
C ALA A 376 -82.24 -0.62 -32.40
N LEU A 377 -82.13 0.34 -33.34
CA LEU A 377 -82.63 1.72 -33.38
C LEU A 377 -81.88 2.80 -32.58
#